data_AF-A0A4Y9QBJ2-F1
#
_entry.id   AF-A0A4Y9QBJ2-F1
#
_cell.length_a   1.000
_cell.length_b   1.000
_cell.length_c   1.000
_cell.angle_alpha   90.00
_cell.angle_beta   90.00
_cell.angle_gamma   90.00
#
_symmetry.space_group_name_H-M   'P 1'
#
loop_
_entity.id
_entity.type
_entity.pdbx_description
1 polymer ?
#
loop_
_entity_poly.entity_id
_entity_poly.type
_entity_poly.pdbx_seq_one_letter_code
_entity_poly.pdbx_strand_id
1 'polypeptide(L)'
;MPFEPGSLVVRRIDASRWATVDPLVYRGRRDRFVVPAGFRTDFASVPRVVTWLVPRFGAYTLAAILHDWLCTEGLRTGAVTSRQADGLFRRVMRESGVPVLRRWLMWAGVRWGALVDERRRRGWGISAPGVLAVSVLAAPLVVPPAVVIAPGLLVFALAEWLVARVAPTRTDEMVLRT
;
A
#
# COMPACT_ATOMS: atom_id res chain seq x y z
N MET A 1 -11.02 -7.25 -15.93
CA MET A 1 -10.00 -6.56 -15.11
C MET A 1 -9.33 -5.51 -15.99
N PRO A 2 -9.09 -4.27 -15.53
CA PRO A 2 -8.56 -3.17 -16.35
C PRO A 2 -7.04 -3.24 -16.59
N PHE A 3 -6.40 -4.36 -16.26
CA PHE A 3 -4.96 -4.55 -16.30
C PHE A 3 -4.56 -5.57 -17.36
N GLU A 4 -3.45 -5.28 -18.05
CA GLU A 4 -2.82 -6.12 -19.06
C GLU A 4 -1.32 -6.28 -18.74
N PRO A 5 -0.80 -7.51 -18.59
CA PRO A 5 -1.57 -8.75 -18.44
C PRO A 5 -2.40 -8.75 -17.15
N GLY A 6 -3.47 -9.55 -17.11
CA GLY A 6 -4.30 -9.70 -15.91
C GLY A 6 -3.62 -10.49 -14.77
N SER A 7 -2.50 -11.13 -15.07
CA SER A 7 -1.62 -11.82 -14.11
C SER A 7 -0.46 -10.92 -13.70
N LEU A 8 0.07 -11.18 -12.50
CA LEU A 8 1.22 -10.48 -11.95
C LEU A 8 2.36 -11.47 -11.70
N VAL A 9 3.51 -11.22 -12.31
CA VAL A 9 4.76 -11.94 -11.98
C VAL A 9 5.71 -10.95 -11.31
N VAL A 10 6.20 -11.34 -10.14
CA VAL A 10 7.14 -10.54 -9.35
C VAL A 10 8.35 -11.36 -8.94
N ARG A 11 9.51 -10.71 -8.91
CA ARG A 11 10.76 -11.24 -8.37
C ARG A 11 11.01 -10.64 -7.01
N ARG A 12 11.25 -11.49 -6.00
CA ARG A 12 11.63 -11.03 -4.66
C ARG A 12 13.01 -10.36 -4.70
N ILE A 13 13.12 -9.16 -4.12
CA ILE A 13 14.40 -8.47 -3.93
C ILE A 13 14.93 -8.72 -2.52
N ASP A 14 14.07 -8.51 -1.50
CA ASP A 14 14.41 -8.70 -0.09
C ASP A 14 13.17 -9.13 0.74
N ALA A 15 13.24 -9.02 2.06
CA ALA A 15 12.16 -9.41 2.98
C ALA A 15 10.82 -8.68 2.75
N SER A 16 10.84 -7.47 2.17
CA SER A 16 9.64 -6.62 2.06
C SER A 16 9.46 -5.95 0.70
N ARG A 17 10.39 -6.13 -0.24
CA ARG A 17 10.32 -5.53 -1.57
C ARG A 17 10.38 -6.57 -2.69
N TRP A 18 9.62 -6.29 -3.73
CA TRP A 18 9.52 -7.06 -4.95
C TRP A 18 9.74 -6.17 -6.16
N ALA A 19 10.20 -6.77 -7.27
CA ALA A 19 10.24 -6.12 -8.58
C ALA A 19 9.21 -6.77 -9.52
N THR A 20 8.49 -5.97 -10.29
CA THR A 20 7.69 -6.48 -11.42
C THR A 20 8.61 -7.15 -12.45
N VAL A 21 8.22 -8.31 -12.96
CA VAL A 21 8.96 -8.99 -14.04
C VAL A 21 8.51 -8.45 -15.39
N ASP A 22 7.20 -8.38 -15.59
CA ASP A 22 6.58 -7.85 -16.81
C ASP A 22 6.08 -6.42 -16.60
N PRO A 23 5.97 -5.62 -17.67
CA PRO A 23 5.31 -4.33 -17.60
C PRO A 23 3.82 -4.51 -17.23
N LEU A 24 3.35 -3.71 -16.28
CA LEU A 24 1.94 -3.70 -15.88
C LEU A 24 1.25 -2.50 -16.55
N VAL A 25 0.31 -2.79 -17.46
CA VAL A 25 -0.45 -1.75 -18.16
C VAL A 25 -1.83 -1.63 -17.54
N TYR A 26 -2.17 -0.45 -17.05
CA TYR A 26 -3.53 -0.10 -16.68
C TYR A 26 -4.22 0.61 -17.85
N ARG A 27 -5.40 0.12 -18.23
CA ARG A 27 -6.31 0.76 -19.20
C ARG A 27 -7.62 1.14 -18.53
N GLY A 28 -7.68 2.38 -18.07
CA GLY A 28 -8.91 3.02 -17.62
C GLY A 28 -9.76 3.50 -18.80
N ARG A 29 -10.92 4.10 -18.50
CA ARG A 29 -11.84 4.61 -19.53
C ARG A 29 -11.28 5.81 -20.29
N ARG A 30 -10.41 6.61 -19.68
CA ARG A 30 -9.85 7.85 -20.25
C ARG A 30 -8.34 7.98 -20.05
N ASP A 31 -7.75 7.03 -19.34
CA ASP A 31 -6.41 7.12 -18.79
C ASP A 31 -5.70 5.79 -18.96
N ARG A 32 -4.44 5.86 -19.41
CA ARG A 32 -3.58 4.71 -19.61
C ARG A 32 -2.27 4.97 -18.88
N PHE A 33 -1.88 4.01 -18.04
CA PHE A 33 -0.60 4.07 -17.33
C PHE A 33 0.18 2.78 -17.59
N VAL A 34 1.49 2.91 -17.71
CA VAL A 34 2.40 1.78 -17.93
C VAL A 34 3.42 1.80 -16.82
N VAL A 35 3.33 0.82 -15.92
CA VAL A 35 4.38 0.56 -14.94
C VAL A 35 5.43 -0.31 -15.64
N PRO A 36 6.69 0.15 -15.77
CA PRO A 36 7.72 -0.59 -16.46
C PRO A 36 8.08 -1.88 -15.71
N ALA A 37 8.63 -2.85 -16.45
CA ALA A 37 9.29 -4.01 -15.86
C ALA A 37 10.44 -3.55 -14.95
N GLY A 38 10.70 -4.30 -13.87
CA GLY A 38 11.72 -3.98 -12.88
C GLY A 38 11.29 -2.94 -11.85
N PHE A 39 10.05 -2.44 -11.88
CA PHE A 39 9.54 -1.49 -10.91
C PHE A 39 9.49 -2.12 -9.51
N ARG A 40 10.05 -1.42 -8.52
CA ARG A 40 10.14 -1.89 -7.13
C ARG A 40 8.92 -1.44 -6.34
N THR A 41 8.27 -2.40 -5.68
CA THR A 41 7.04 -2.21 -4.91
C THR A 41 7.11 -3.03 -3.62
N ASP A 42 6.50 -2.53 -2.55
CA ASP A 42 6.26 -3.25 -1.30
C ASP A 42 4.77 -3.65 -1.14
N PHE A 43 4.00 -3.47 -2.23
CA PHE A 43 2.56 -3.62 -2.37
C PHE A 43 1.78 -2.63 -1.50
N ALA A 44 1.09 -3.13 -0.46
CA ALA A 44 0.41 -2.28 0.50
C ALA A 44 1.26 -2.19 1.77
N SER A 45 1.79 -0.99 2.03
CA SER A 45 2.45 -0.62 3.28
C SER A 45 1.41 -0.46 4.40
N VAL A 46 1.01 -1.58 5.01
CA VAL A 46 -0.07 -1.65 6.01
C VAL A 46 0.51 -1.90 7.41
N PRO A 47 0.12 -1.11 8.44
CA PRO A 47 0.50 -1.38 9.82
C PRO A 47 0.03 -2.75 10.30
N ARG A 48 0.89 -3.49 11.02
CA ARG A 48 0.61 -4.84 11.52
C ARG A 48 -0.72 -4.97 12.27
N VAL A 49 -1.08 -3.94 13.05
CA VAL A 49 -2.32 -3.88 13.84
C VAL A 49 -3.60 -3.97 13.01
N VAL A 50 -3.54 -3.65 11.70
CA VAL A 50 -4.70 -3.67 10.80
C VAL A 50 -4.52 -4.63 9.62
N THR A 51 -3.47 -5.45 9.63
CA THR A 51 -3.22 -6.45 8.56
C THR A 51 -4.31 -7.53 8.48
N TRP A 52 -5.00 -7.80 9.61
CA TRP A 52 -6.18 -8.69 9.63
C TRP A 52 -7.34 -8.18 8.75
N LEU A 53 -7.44 -6.85 8.57
CA LEU A 53 -8.51 -6.20 7.81
C LEU A 53 -8.11 -5.96 6.35
N VAL A 54 -6.88 -5.48 6.17
CA VAL A 54 -6.24 -5.23 4.87
C VAL A 54 -4.91 -5.96 4.85
N PRO A 55 -4.84 -7.16 4.26
CA PRO A 55 -3.58 -7.86 4.08
C PRO A 55 -2.57 -7.05 3.25
N ARG A 56 -1.35 -7.57 3.04
CA ARG A 56 -0.37 -6.88 2.17
C ARG A 56 -0.71 -7.03 0.69
N PHE A 57 -1.38 -8.12 0.31
CA PHE A 57 -1.76 -8.45 -1.06
C PHE A 57 -3.18 -9.01 -1.11
N GLY A 58 -3.80 -8.92 -2.28
CA GLY A 58 -5.14 -9.43 -2.56
C GLY A 58 -5.70 -8.89 -3.88
N ALA A 59 -7.02 -8.74 -3.97
CA ALA A 59 -7.70 -8.22 -5.17
C ALA A 59 -7.27 -6.78 -5.58
N TYR A 60 -6.63 -6.03 -4.67
CA TYR A 60 -6.11 -4.69 -4.92
C TYR A 60 -4.61 -4.65 -5.26
N THR A 61 -3.92 -5.79 -5.36
CA THR A 61 -2.44 -5.82 -5.54
C THR A 61 -2.00 -5.03 -6.77
N LEU A 62 -2.62 -5.25 -7.93
CA LEU A 62 -2.31 -4.50 -9.16
C LEU A 62 -2.57 -2.99 -9.00
N ALA A 63 -3.63 -2.63 -8.25
CA ALA A 63 -3.93 -1.23 -7.94
C ALA A 63 -2.85 -0.61 -7.04
N ALA A 64 -2.31 -1.38 -6.09
CA ALA A 64 -1.25 -0.94 -5.19
C ALA A 64 0.06 -0.68 -5.95
N ILE A 65 0.46 -1.60 -6.84
CA ILE A 65 1.64 -1.42 -7.69
C ILE A 65 1.53 -0.16 -8.56
N LEU A 66 0.36 0.03 -9.19
CA LEU A 66 0.10 1.23 -9.97
C LEU A 66 0.16 2.49 -9.10
N HIS A 67 -0.39 2.45 -7.88
CA HIS A 67 -0.35 3.56 -6.94
C HIS A 67 1.07 3.91 -6.49
N ASP A 68 1.90 2.92 -6.17
CA ASP A 68 3.32 3.11 -5.82
C ASP A 68 4.08 3.80 -6.96
N TRP A 69 3.86 3.35 -8.20
CA TRP A 69 4.47 3.95 -9.38
C TRP A 69 3.99 5.38 -9.61
N LEU A 70 2.70 5.65 -9.43
CA LEU A 70 2.16 7.01 -9.53
C LEU A 70 2.66 7.93 -8.43
N CYS A 71 2.80 7.43 -7.20
CA CYS A 71 3.34 8.17 -6.06
C CYS A 71 4.83 8.47 -6.19
N THR A 72 5.55 7.76 -7.05
CA THR A 72 6.96 7.99 -7.34
C THR A 72 7.12 8.76 -8.65
N GLU A 73 7.01 8.08 -9.78
CA GLU A 73 7.24 8.61 -11.11
C GLU A 73 6.11 9.55 -11.57
N GLY A 74 4.86 9.21 -11.24
CA GLY A 74 3.71 10.04 -11.60
C GLY A 74 3.75 11.44 -10.96
N LEU A 75 4.16 11.53 -9.69
CA LEU A 75 4.38 12.81 -9.00
C LEU A 75 5.63 13.52 -9.52
N ARG A 76 6.74 12.79 -9.72
CA ARG A 76 8.01 13.36 -10.21
C ARG A 76 7.85 14.04 -11.57
N THR A 77 7.10 13.42 -12.47
CA THR A 77 6.84 13.92 -13.83
C THR A 77 5.70 14.94 -13.89
N GLY A 78 4.96 15.13 -12.79
CA GLY A 78 3.75 15.97 -12.77
C GLY A 78 2.56 15.39 -13.54
N ALA A 79 2.62 14.12 -13.96
CA ALA A 79 1.52 13.46 -14.65
C ALA A 79 0.26 13.35 -13.78
N VAL A 80 0.43 13.23 -12.46
CA VAL A 80 -0.65 13.23 -11.47
C VAL A 80 -0.25 14.02 -10.22
N THR A 81 -1.25 14.55 -9.52
CA THR A 81 -1.11 15.05 -8.15
C THR A 81 -1.30 13.92 -7.14
N SER A 82 -0.81 14.13 -5.91
CA SER A 82 -1.01 13.19 -4.78
C SER A 82 -2.49 12.79 -4.61
N ARG A 83 -3.40 13.76 -4.67
CA ARG A 83 -4.85 13.51 -4.57
C ARG A 83 -5.39 12.73 -5.78
N GLN A 84 -4.89 12.99 -6.98
CA GLN A 84 -5.30 12.24 -8.18
C GLN A 84 -4.79 10.79 -8.12
N ALA A 85 -3.56 10.55 -7.68
CA ALA A 85 -3.02 9.20 -7.49
C ALA A 85 -3.89 8.40 -6.50
N ASP A 86 -4.21 8.96 -5.33
CA ASP A 86 -5.04 8.28 -4.33
C ASP A 86 -6.49 8.08 -4.81
N GLY A 87 -7.04 9.05 -5.55
CA GLY A 87 -8.36 8.96 -6.17
C GLY A 87 -8.41 7.88 -7.26
N LEU A 88 -7.36 7.77 -8.07
CA LEU A 88 -7.21 6.74 -9.08
C LEU A 88 -7.06 5.37 -8.44
N PHE A 89 -6.26 5.22 -7.38
CA PHE A 89 -6.15 3.99 -6.62
C PHE A 89 -7.53 3.47 -6.15
N ARG A 90 -8.36 4.34 -5.57
CA ARG A 90 -9.73 3.98 -5.18
C ARG A 90 -10.62 3.58 -6.36
N ARG A 91 -10.47 4.25 -7.51
CA ARG A 91 -11.21 3.93 -8.74
C ARG A 91 -10.80 2.57 -9.30
N VAL A 92 -9.50 2.32 -9.41
CA VAL A 92 -8.91 1.07 -9.92
C VAL A 92 -9.32 -0.11 -9.03
N MET A 93 -9.33 0.08 -7.70
CA MET A 93 -9.87 -0.92 -6.76
C MET A 93 -11.34 -1.24 -7.04
N ARG A 94 -12.17 -0.24 -7.34
CA ARG A 94 -13.57 -0.48 -7.74
C ARG A 94 -13.65 -1.29 -9.03
N GLU A 95 -12.82 -0.98 -10.02
CA GLU A 95 -12.77 -1.70 -11.31
C GLU A 95 -12.22 -3.12 -11.16
N SER A 96 -11.43 -3.38 -10.12
CA SER A 96 -10.90 -4.70 -9.76
C SER A 96 -11.82 -5.49 -8.83
N GLY A 97 -13.04 -5.01 -8.57
CA GLY A 97 -14.04 -5.70 -7.76
C GLY A 97 -13.85 -5.60 -6.24
N VAL A 98 -13.01 -4.69 -5.75
CA VAL A 98 -12.78 -4.52 -4.31
C VAL A 98 -14.03 -3.93 -3.63
N PRO A 99 -14.52 -4.54 -2.53
CA PRO A 99 -15.70 -4.07 -1.80
C PRO A 99 -15.62 -2.60 -1.37
N VAL A 100 -16.79 -1.95 -1.28
CA VAL A 100 -16.92 -0.50 -1.03
C VAL A 100 -16.22 -0.07 0.25
N LEU A 101 -16.45 -0.80 1.34
CA LEU A 101 -15.85 -0.51 2.63
C LEU A 101 -14.32 -0.55 2.54
N ARG A 102 -13.76 -1.67 2.04
CA ARG A 102 -12.30 -1.87 1.95
C ARG A 102 -11.62 -0.78 1.13
N ARG A 103 -12.14 -0.44 -0.05
CA ARG A 103 -11.52 0.60 -0.90
C ARG A 103 -11.56 2.00 -0.27
N TRP A 104 -12.56 2.31 0.56
CA TRP A 104 -12.62 3.60 1.28
C TRP A 104 -11.66 3.63 2.46
N LEU A 105 -11.54 2.52 3.22
CA LEU A 105 -10.55 2.40 4.29
C LEU A 105 -9.12 2.51 3.75
N MET A 106 -8.82 1.81 2.65
CA MET A 106 -7.52 1.90 1.99
C MET A 106 -7.26 3.31 1.45
N TRP A 107 -8.28 3.98 0.88
CA TRP A 107 -8.15 5.38 0.46
C TRP A 107 -7.83 6.31 1.64
N ALA A 108 -8.51 6.18 2.78
CA ALA A 108 -8.21 6.97 3.97
C ALA A 108 -6.78 6.70 4.48
N GLY A 109 -6.36 5.43 4.48
CA GLY A 109 -5.00 5.02 4.85
C GLY A 109 -3.92 5.68 3.99
N VAL A 110 -4.04 5.63 2.66
CA VAL A 110 -3.05 6.28 1.77
C VAL A 110 -3.06 7.80 1.87
N ARG A 111 -4.21 8.41 2.22
CA ARG A 111 -4.28 9.84 2.52
C ARG A 111 -3.60 10.17 3.84
N TRP A 112 -3.76 9.39 4.90
CA TRP A 112 -2.98 9.57 6.13
C TRP A 112 -1.48 9.41 5.87
N GLY A 113 -1.08 8.40 5.10
CA GLY A 113 0.33 8.22 4.69
C GLY A 113 0.87 9.42 3.89
N ALA A 114 0.05 10.04 3.05
CA ALA A 114 0.43 11.24 2.30
C ALA A 114 0.74 12.46 3.19
N LEU A 115 0.27 12.50 4.44
CA LEU A 115 0.58 13.59 5.38
C LEU A 115 2.03 13.49 5.90
N VAL A 116 2.55 12.27 6.04
CA VAL A 116 3.89 11.98 6.54
C VAL A 116 4.95 12.17 5.45
N ASP A 117 4.57 12.02 4.18
CA ASP A 117 5.45 12.21 3.03
C ASP A 117 5.48 13.69 2.60
N GLU A 118 6.66 14.31 2.67
CA GLU A 118 6.87 15.72 2.34
C GLU A 118 6.47 16.10 0.91
N ARG A 119 6.61 15.16 -0.04
CA ARG A 119 6.25 15.39 -1.45
C ARG A 119 4.74 15.35 -1.64
N ARG A 120 4.03 14.59 -0.79
CA ARG A 120 2.59 14.34 -0.90
C ARG A 120 1.74 15.19 0.04
N ARG A 121 2.33 15.79 1.09
CA ARG A 121 1.63 16.61 2.10
C ARG A 121 1.06 17.91 1.53
N ARG A 122 1.65 18.44 0.45
CA ARG A 122 1.21 19.70 -0.16
C ARG A 122 -0.25 19.58 -0.65
N GLY A 123 -1.12 20.46 -0.18
CA GLY A 123 -2.54 20.47 -0.52
C GLY A 123 -3.37 19.38 0.17
N TRP A 124 -2.83 18.70 1.21
CA TRP A 124 -3.54 17.66 1.93
C TRP A 124 -4.83 18.15 2.61
N GLY A 125 -4.83 19.40 3.11
CA GLY A 125 -5.97 20.02 3.80
C GLY A 125 -7.29 19.99 3.02
N ILE A 126 -7.24 20.04 1.68
CA ILE A 126 -8.42 19.93 0.80
C ILE A 126 -9.11 18.57 0.95
N SER A 127 -8.36 17.53 1.31
CA SER A 127 -8.89 16.18 1.50
C SER A 127 -9.22 15.87 2.96
N ALA A 128 -8.85 16.74 3.91
CA ALA A 128 -9.00 16.49 5.34
C ALA A 128 -10.45 16.18 5.77
N PRO A 129 -11.49 16.92 5.34
CA PRO A 129 -12.86 16.63 5.75
C PRO A 129 -13.31 15.21 5.36
N GLY A 130 -12.98 14.78 4.13
CA GLY A 130 -13.32 13.45 3.65
C GLY A 130 -12.54 12.33 4.36
N VAL A 131 -11.25 12.57 4.64
CA VAL A 131 -10.41 11.62 5.38
C VAL A 131 -10.92 11.46 6.81
N LEU A 132 -11.26 12.56 7.49
CA LEU A 132 -11.80 12.55 8.84
C LEU A 132 -13.17 11.86 8.89
N ALA A 133 -14.08 12.20 7.96
CA ALA A 133 -15.39 11.55 7.90
C ALA A 133 -15.28 10.02 7.74
N VAL A 134 -14.45 9.54 6.81
CA VAL A 134 -14.21 8.10 6.64
C VAL A 134 -13.57 7.49 7.88
N SER A 135 -12.62 8.18 8.51
CA SER A 135 -11.92 7.69 9.70
C SER A 135 -12.86 7.57 10.91
N VAL A 136 -13.72 8.56 11.12
CA VAL A 136 -14.73 8.54 12.20
C VAL A 136 -15.72 7.39 12.00
N LEU A 137 -16.21 7.20 10.77
CA LEU A 137 -17.11 6.08 10.45
C LEU A 137 -16.42 4.72 10.59
N ALA A 138 -15.12 4.64 10.30
CA ALA A 138 -14.33 3.43 10.42
C ALA A 138 -13.91 3.10 11.86
N ALA A 139 -13.82 4.11 12.74
CA ALA A 139 -13.24 3.96 14.07
C ALA A 139 -13.91 2.87 14.92
N PRO A 140 -15.25 2.75 15.00
CA PRO A 140 -15.89 1.68 15.77
C PRO A 140 -15.54 0.27 15.29
N LEU A 141 -15.21 0.11 14.01
CA LEU A 141 -14.83 -1.18 13.43
C LEU A 141 -13.33 -1.48 13.62
N VAL A 142 -12.47 -0.47 13.48
CA VAL A 142 -11.02 -0.65 13.39
C VAL A 142 -10.33 -0.54 14.76
N VAL A 143 -10.79 0.39 15.61
CA VAL A 143 -10.11 0.71 16.88
C VAL A 143 -10.19 -0.45 17.88
N PRO A 144 -11.34 -1.11 18.14
CA PRO A 144 -11.39 -2.15 19.15
C PRO A 144 -10.44 -3.33 18.86
N PRO A 145 -10.41 -3.92 17.64
CA PRO A 145 -9.42 -4.97 17.33
C PRO A 145 -7.98 -4.46 17.40
N ALA A 146 -7.71 -3.22 16.97
CA ALA A 146 -6.37 -2.66 17.03
C ALA A 146 -5.86 -2.51 18.47
N VAL A 147 -6.72 -2.11 19.42
CA VAL A 147 -6.40 -2.01 20.85
C VAL A 147 -6.12 -3.38 21.47
N VAL A 148 -6.78 -4.44 21.01
CA VAL A 148 -6.52 -5.82 21.47
C VAL A 148 -5.23 -6.38 20.86
N ILE A 149 -4.97 -6.10 19.58
CA ILE A 149 -3.82 -6.64 18.85
C ILE A 149 -2.51 -5.95 19.26
N ALA A 150 -2.53 -4.63 19.47
CA ALA A 150 -1.32 -3.84 19.71
C ALA A 150 -0.47 -4.34 20.92
N PRO A 151 -1.06 -4.62 22.11
CA PRO A 151 -0.32 -5.19 23.23
C PRO A 151 0.31 -6.56 22.89
N GLY A 152 -0.41 -7.42 22.18
CA GLY A 152 0.14 -8.71 21.75
C GLY A 152 1.34 -8.56 20.81
N LEU A 153 1.27 -7.61 19.87
CA LEU A 153 2.39 -7.30 18.99
C LEU A 153 3.59 -6.73 19.75
N LEU A 154 3.35 -5.94 20.81
CA LEU A 154 4.39 -5.40 21.68
C LEU A 154 5.08 -6.51 22.48
N VAL A 155 4.32 -7.39 23.13
CA VAL A 155 4.86 -8.55 23.86
C VAL A 155 5.69 -9.42 22.94
N PHE A 156 5.20 -9.71 21.73
CA PHE A 156 5.96 -10.47 20.75
C PHE A 156 7.27 -9.77 20.35
N ALA A 157 7.23 -8.46 20.09
CA ALA A 157 8.43 -7.71 19.74
C ALA A 157 9.47 -7.69 20.88
N LEU A 158 9.01 -7.59 22.14
CA LEU A 158 9.88 -7.69 23.32
C LEU A 158 10.50 -9.08 23.44
N ALA A 159 9.71 -10.13 23.21
CA ALA A 159 10.20 -11.51 23.22
C ALA A 159 11.24 -11.75 22.13
N GLU A 160 10.98 -11.32 20.88
CA GLU A 160 11.97 -11.39 19.79
C GLU A 160 13.25 -10.65 20.13
N TRP A 161 13.14 -9.43 20.68
CA TRP A 161 14.28 -8.63 21.10
C TRP A 161 15.12 -9.32 22.19
N LEU A 162 14.48 -9.98 23.17
CA LEU A 162 15.16 -10.75 24.21
C LEU A 162 15.87 -11.97 23.63
N VAL A 163 15.17 -12.76 22.80
CA VAL A 163 15.74 -13.98 22.19
C VAL A 163 16.91 -13.62 21.27
N ALA A 164 16.82 -12.53 20.51
CA ALA A 164 17.88 -12.07 19.63
C ALA A 164 19.19 -11.72 20.36
N ARG A 165 19.17 -11.47 21.68
CA ARG A 165 20.39 -11.29 22.49
C ARG A 165 21.19 -12.58 22.65
N VAL A 166 20.53 -13.74 22.58
CA VAL A 166 21.13 -15.05 22.85
C VAL A 166 21.28 -15.85 21.54
N ALA A 167 20.36 -15.67 20.60
CA ALA A 167 20.37 -16.28 19.28
C ALA A 167 20.26 -15.18 18.21
N PRO A 168 21.39 -14.59 17.78
CA PRO A 168 21.36 -13.52 16.79
C PRO A 168 20.73 -14.03 15.48
N THR A 169 19.74 -13.30 14.98
CA THR A 169 19.09 -13.59 13.70
C THR A 169 20.03 -13.21 12.56
N ARG A 170 20.20 -14.09 11.56
CA ARG A 170 20.88 -13.73 10.31
C ARG A 170 20.09 -12.60 9.66
N THR A 171 20.66 -11.40 9.66
CA THR A 171 20.06 -10.24 9.00
C THR A 171 20.20 -10.42 7.48
N ASP A 172 19.09 -10.73 6.80
CA ASP A 172 18.88 -10.51 5.36
C ASP A 172 19.98 -10.96 4.36
N GLU A 173 20.80 -11.96 4.66
CA GLU A 173 21.59 -12.70 3.64
C GLU A 173 20.70 -13.70 2.87
N MET A 174 19.63 -13.20 2.26
CA MET A 174 18.96 -13.84 1.13
C MET A 174 18.71 -12.78 0.05
N VAL A 175 19.70 -11.92 -0.17
CA VAL A 175 19.81 -11.13 -1.40
C VAL A 175 20.34 -12.11 -2.45
N LEU A 176 19.49 -12.52 -3.39
CA LEU A 176 19.96 -13.08 -4.65
C LEU A 176 20.85 -12.00 -5.30
N ARG A 177 22.17 -12.10 -5.09
CA ARG A 177 23.16 -11.38 -5.87
C ARG A 177 23.06 -11.94 -7.29
N THR A 178 22.25 -11.30 -8.13
CA THR A 178 22.44 -11.37 -9.59
C THR A 178 23.71 -10.63 -9.96
#